data_AF-A0A960JPG4-F1
#
_entry.id   AF-A0A960JPG4-F1
#
_cell.length_a   1.000
_cell.length_b   1.000
_cell.length_c   1.000
_cell.angle_alpha   90.00
_cell.angle_beta   90.00
_cell.angle_gamma   90.00
#
_symmetry.space_group_name_H-M   'P 1'
#
loop_
_entity.id
_entity.type
_entity.pdbx_description
1 polymer ?
#
loop_
_entity_poly.entity_id
_entity_poly.type
_entity_poly.pdbx_seq_one_letter_code
_entity_poly.pdbx_strand_id
1 'polypeptide(L)'
;FAHRSYKTGRVFQFILAFGGTMAVQKGPLWWAGNHRLHHRYSDTDADLHSPIKGFWWSHMGWILSEKSSPTPTDDISDFAKYPELRFLNDKDWIGPVTLAVICMAIGGWSGLVLGFFVSTVVLWHATFLVNSLAHVMGRRRFVTHDTSRNSAIIAALTMGEGWHNNHHHYPASARQGFYWWEYDVSYYILRVLAALRVVHSVKVPNAKALSNARVRDGAFDVGMFRSHLEQAAGAVAASRENAAHLLTDGREAIVDRAGTAREGLEAMVEGTLERADEVAKLTRRPRAAAVSDS
;
A
#
# COMPACT_ATOMS: atom_id res chain seq x y z
N PHE A 1 7.12 11.20 -13.91
CA PHE A 1 7.67 9.84 -13.70
C PHE A 1 6.62 8.75 -13.89
N ALA A 2 5.57 8.69 -13.06
CA ALA A 2 4.57 7.62 -13.10
C ALA A 2 3.88 7.44 -14.48
N HIS A 3 3.36 8.51 -15.07
CA HIS A 3 2.44 8.40 -16.22
C HIS A 3 3.02 8.74 -17.60
N ARG A 4 4.26 9.26 -17.65
CA ARG A 4 4.90 9.70 -18.90
C ARG A 4 4.00 10.65 -19.70
N SER A 5 3.36 11.58 -19.00
CA SER A 5 2.37 12.50 -19.57
C SER A 5 3.00 13.69 -20.31
N TYR A 6 4.31 13.90 -20.14
CA TYR A 6 5.13 14.85 -20.90
C TYR A 6 6.58 14.36 -20.94
N LYS A 7 7.43 15.07 -21.69
CA LYS A 7 8.87 14.85 -21.79
C LYS A 7 9.63 16.10 -21.35
N THR A 8 10.84 15.91 -20.85
CA THR A 8 11.75 16.99 -20.42
C THR A 8 13.21 16.53 -20.52
N GLY A 9 14.15 17.48 -20.48
CA GLY A 9 15.58 17.19 -20.42
C GLY A 9 16.04 16.61 -19.07
N ARG A 10 17.21 15.97 -19.06
CA ARG A 10 17.78 15.27 -17.90
C ARG A 10 17.98 16.16 -16.67
N VAL A 11 18.40 17.41 -16.87
CA VAL A 11 18.60 18.38 -15.78
C VAL A 11 17.27 18.72 -15.11
N PHE A 12 16.26 19.12 -15.88
CA PHE A 12 14.95 19.46 -15.30
C PHE A 12 14.23 18.22 -14.72
N GLN A 13 14.46 17.03 -15.31
CA GLN A 13 14.04 15.77 -14.71
C GLN A 13 14.62 15.59 -13.30
N PHE A 14 15.91 15.83 -13.12
CA PHE A 14 16.55 15.79 -11.80
C PHE A 14 15.99 16.85 -10.84
N ILE A 15 15.80 18.09 -11.31
CA ILE A 15 15.19 19.17 -10.49
C ILE A 15 13.81 18.77 -9.99
N LEU A 16 12.95 18.21 -10.85
CA LEU A 16 11.63 17.72 -10.46
C LEU A 16 11.71 16.55 -9.47
N ALA A 17 12.63 15.61 -9.69
CA ALA A 17 12.84 14.49 -8.80
C ALA A 17 13.29 14.94 -7.41
N PHE A 18 14.23 15.89 -7.35
CA PHE A 18 14.73 16.49 -6.11
C PHE A 18 13.66 17.31 -5.39
N GLY A 19 12.89 18.13 -6.11
CA GLY A 19 11.75 18.84 -5.54
C GLY A 19 10.69 17.88 -4.98
N GLY A 20 10.47 16.74 -5.65
CA GLY A 20 9.58 15.68 -5.17
C GLY A 20 10.01 15.05 -3.85
N THR A 21 11.31 14.85 -3.62
CA THR A 21 11.78 14.28 -2.34
C THR A 21 11.56 15.22 -1.16
N MET A 22 11.50 16.54 -1.38
CA MET A 22 11.17 17.52 -0.33
C MET A 22 9.76 17.32 0.27
N ALA A 23 8.86 16.61 -0.42
CA ALA A 23 7.53 16.28 0.09
C ALA A 23 7.54 15.22 1.21
N VAL A 24 8.70 14.63 1.51
CA VAL A 24 8.87 13.58 2.54
C VAL A 24 8.00 12.35 2.24
N GLN A 25 7.91 11.94 0.98
CA GLN A 25 7.12 10.78 0.55
C GLN A 25 7.99 9.66 -0.04
N LYS A 26 9.24 9.53 0.44
CA LYS A 26 10.27 8.62 -0.07
C LYS A 26 10.80 9.01 -1.47
N GLY A 27 11.63 8.13 -2.05
CA GLY A 27 12.29 8.34 -3.33
C GLY A 27 11.36 8.46 -4.55
N PRO A 28 11.78 9.17 -5.62
CA PRO A 28 10.94 9.43 -6.79
C PRO A 28 10.66 8.18 -7.64
N LEU A 29 11.59 7.20 -7.67
CA LEU A 29 11.36 5.93 -8.38
C LEU A 29 10.44 5.03 -7.59
N TRP A 30 10.62 4.99 -6.26
CA TRP A 30 9.73 4.33 -5.32
C TRP A 30 8.29 4.80 -5.48
N TRP A 31 8.08 6.11 -5.44
CA TRP A 31 6.73 6.70 -5.56
C TRP A 31 6.13 6.37 -6.92
N ALA A 32 6.87 6.62 -8.00
CA ALA A 32 6.38 6.41 -9.36
C ALA A 32 6.10 4.93 -9.67
N GLY A 33 6.93 4.01 -9.17
CA GLY A 33 6.74 2.57 -9.32
C GLY A 33 5.49 2.10 -8.58
N ASN A 34 5.35 2.46 -7.31
CA ASN A 34 4.16 2.12 -6.52
C ASN A 34 2.87 2.74 -7.11
N HIS A 35 2.94 3.95 -7.65
CA HIS A 35 1.79 4.55 -8.35
C HIS A 35 1.41 3.79 -9.63
N ARG A 36 2.38 3.28 -10.38
CA ARG A 36 2.11 2.43 -11.55
C ARG A 36 1.46 1.11 -11.16
N LEU A 37 1.90 0.50 -10.06
CA LEU A 37 1.27 -0.69 -9.49
C LEU A 37 -0.16 -0.41 -9.03
N HIS A 38 -0.40 0.70 -8.35
CA HIS A 38 -1.74 1.13 -7.97
C HIS A 38 -2.64 1.30 -9.20
N HIS A 39 -2.19 1.98 -10.26
CA HIS A 39 -2.99 2.10 -11.50
C HIS A 39 -3.28 0.76 -12.19
N ARG A 40 -2.43 -0.25 -12.00
CA ARG A 40 -2.62 -1.59 -12.59
C ARG A 40 -3.55 -2.47 -11.74
N TYR A 41 -3.51 -2.30 -10.43
CA TYR A 41 -4.15 -3.20 -9.46
C TYR A 41 -5.10 -2.46 -8.52
N SER A 42 -5.58 -1.27 -8.91
CA SER A 42 -6.35 -0.37 -8.05
C SER A 42 -7.55 -1.08 -7.45
N ASP A 43 -7.77 -0.84 -6.15
CA ASP A 43 -8.86 -1.43 -5.37
C ASP A 43 -8.85 -2.96 -5.32
N THR A 44 -7.68 -3.59 -5.49
CA THR A 44 -7.45 -5.02 -5.25
C THR A 44 -6.49 -5.24 -4.08
N ASP A 45 -6.30 -6.49 -3.68
CA ASP A 45 -5.33 -6.84 -2.63
C ASP A 45 -3.87 -6.58 -3.03
N ALA A 46 -3.56 -6.57 -4.32
CA ALA A 46 -2.22 -6.28 -4.83
C ALA A 46 -1.86 -4.78 -4.78
N ASP A 47 -2.85 -3.90 -4.62
CA ASP A 47 -2.61 -2.47 -4.41
C ASP A 47 -2.26 -2.19 -2.94
N LEU A 48 -1.06 -1.62 -2.72
CA LEU A 48 -0.53 -1.33 -1.39
C LEU A 48 -1.40 -0.36 -0.60
N HIS A 49 -2.04 0.62 -1.26
CA HIS A 49 -2.87 1.63 -0.62
C HIS A 49 -4.35 1.50 -0.96
N SER A 50 -4.76 0.29 -1.33
CA SER A 50 -6.14 -0.02 -1.66
C SER A 50 -7.11 0.42 -0.55
N PRO A 51 -8.18 1.17 -0.88
CA PRO A 51 -9.20 1.60 0.07
C PRO A 51 -9.97 0.41 0.68
N ILE A 52 -9.98 -0.75 0.02
CA ILE A 52 -10.65 -1.97 0.51
C ILE A 52 -10.02 -2.50 1.80
N LYS A 53 -8.74 -2.16 2.05
CA LYS A 53 -7.99 -2.51 3.27
C LYS A 53 -8.32 -1.60 4.45
N GLY A 54 -9.23 -0.64 4.25
CA GLY A 54 -9.73 0.28 5.27
C GLY A 54 -9.25 1.72 5.05
N PHE A 55 -10.04 2.65 5.60
CA PHE A 55 -9.79 4.08 5.46
C PHE A 55 -8.43 4.50 6.02
N TRP A 56 -8.09 4.08 7.25
CA TRP A 56 -6.81 4.47 7.87
C TRP A 56 -5.60 3.83 7.19
N TRP A 57 -5.77 2.63 6.63
CA TRP A 57 -4.72 1.98 5.86
C TRP A 57 -4.42 2.75 4.57
N SER A 58 -5.43 2.97 3.73
CA SER A 58 -5.30 3.72 2.46
C SER A 58 -4.89 5.17 2.66
N HIS A 59 -5.32 5.81 3.75
CA HIS A 59 -4.92 7.17 4.09
C HIS A 59 -3.45 7.22 4.52
N MET A 60 -3.00 6.43 5.50
CA MET A 60 -1.64 6.60 6.05
C MET A 60 -0.92 5.30 6.39
N GLY A 61 -1.63 4.25 6.77
CA GLY A 61 -1.00 3.00 7.22
C GLY A 61 -0.07 2.36 6.18
N TRP A 62 -0.44 2.42 4.90
CA TRP A 62 0.31 1.77 3.83
C TRP A 62 1.75 2.28 3.69
N ILE A 63 1.96 3.61 3.73
CA ILE A 63 3.28 4.23 3.46
C ILE A 63 4.23 4.04 4.64
N LEU A 64 3.67 3.91 5.86
CA LEU A 64 4.39 3.62 7.10
C LEU A 64 4.69 2.13 7.26
N SER A 65 4.04 1.25 6.47
CA SER A 65 4.28 -0.19 6.53
C SER A 65 5.56 -0.59 5.81
N GLU A 66 6.31 -1.52 6.40
CA GLU A 66 7.48 -2.16 5.77
C GLU A 66 7.15 -2.86 4.44
N LYS A 67 5.90 -3.31 4.26
CA LYS A 67 5.41 -3.90 3.01
C LYS A 67 5.56 -2.94 1.83
N SER A 68 5.52 -1.64 2.10
CA SER A 68 5.68 -0.61 1.07
C SER A 68 7.14 -0.25 0.83
N SER A 69 8.10 -0.67 1.65
CA SER A 69 9.49 -0.21 1.57
C SER A 69 10.22 -0.52 0.24
N PRO A 70 10.02 -1.67 -0.41
CA PRO A 70 10.72 -1.98 -1.66
C PRO A 70 10.37 -1.00 -2.79
N THR A 71 11.36 -0.62 -3.60
CA THR A 71 11.15 0.16 -4.83
C THR A 71 10.83 -0.80 -5.99
N PRO A 72 9.65 -0.69 -6.65
CA PRO A 72 9.28 -1.53 -7.81
C PRO A 72 10.08 -1.15 -9.06
N THR A 73 11.36 -1.53 -9.10
CA THR A 73 12.32 -1.06 -10.10
C THR A 73 11.95 -1.51 -11.52
N ASP A 74 11.39 -2.72 -11.66
CA ASP A 74 10.98 -3.27 -12.96
C ASP A 74 9.85 -2.46 -13.59
N ASP A 75 8.85 -2.06 -12.78
CA ASP A 75 7.73 -1.22 -13.21
C ASP A 75 8.13 0.22 -13.55
N ILE A 76 9.32 0.66 -13.16
CA ILE A 76 9.86 2.02 -13.40
C ILE A 76 11.22 2.00 -14.14
N SER A 77 11.51 0.91 -14.86
CA SER A 77 12.79 0.68 -15.55
C SER A 77 13.18 1.78 -16.56
N ASP A 78 12.20 2.44 -17.16
CA ASP A 78 12.37 3.59 -18.05
C ASP A 78 13.02 4.80 -17.39
N PHE A 79 12.89 4.95 -16.07
CA PHE A 79 13.56 5.97 -15.28
C PHE A 79 14.66 5.41 -14.36
N ALA A 80 14.57 4.14 -13.95
CA ALA A 80 15.59 3.51 -13.12
C ALA A 80 16.96 3.42 -13.82
N LYS A 81 17.01 3.49 -15.15
CA LYS A 81 18.27 3.56 -15.91
C LYS A 81 19.12 4.81 -15.63
N TYR A 82 18.56 5.87 -15.04
CA TYR A 82 19.28 7.11 -14.76
C TYR A 82 19.95 7.06 -13.38
N PRO A 83 21.30 7.10 -13.28
CA PRO A 83 22.02 6.95 -12.03
C PRO A 83 21.70 8.05 -11.02
N GLU A 84 21.49 9.30 -11.47
CA GLU A 84 21.13 10.42 -10.60
C GLU A 84 19.74 10.27 -9.96
N LEU A 85 18.80 9.58 -10.64
CA LEU A 85 17.49 9.30 -10.07
C LEU A 85 17.54 8.15 -9.07
N ARG A 86 18.38 7.13 -9.33
CA ARG A 86 18.65 6.07 -8.36
C ARG A 86 19.30 6.62 -7.10
N PHE A 87 20.30 7.50 -7.26
CA PHE A 87 20.92 8.19 -6.14
C PHE A 87 19.91 8.95 -5.29
N LEU A 88 19.05 9.78 -5.90
CA LEU A 88 17.99 10.48 -5.17
C LEU A 88 16.95 9.55 -4.55
N ASN A 89 16.68 8.40 -5.17
CA ASN A 89 15.77 7.41 -4.63
C ASN A 89 16.32 6.75 -3.36
N ASP A 90 17.60 6.39 -3.38
CA ASP A 90 18.27 5.76 -2.24
C ASP A 90 18.61 6.77 -1.12
N LYS A 91 18.73 8.05 -1.49
CA LYS A 91 19.06 9.18 -0.59
C LYS A 91 17.91 10.19 -0.54
N ASP A 92 16.69 9.69 -0.47
CA ASP A 92 15.47 10.49 -0.44
C ASP A 92 15.41 11.48 0.74
N TRP A 93 16.14 11.23 1.82
CA TRP A 93 16.32 12.13 2.96
C TRP A 93 17.04 13.46 2.64
N ILE A 94 17.79 13.55 1.53
CA ILE A 94 18.51 14.79 1.16
C ILE A 94 17.53 15.94 0.90
N GLY A 95 16.40 15.67 0.24
CA GLY A 95 15.37 16.68 -0.05
C GLY A 95 14.76 17.28 1.23
N PRO A 96 14.21 16.45 2.13
CA PRO A 96 13.68 16.89 3.41
C PRO A 96 14.68 17.67 4.27
N VAL A 97 15.93 17.20 4.37
CA VAL A 97 16.98 17.93 5.12
C VAL A 97 17.27 19.29 4.48
N THR A 98 17.34 19.35 3.14
CA THR A 98 17.54 20.61 2.42
C THR A 98 16.40 21.59 2.70
N LEU A 99 15.14 21.13 2.62
CA LEU A 99 13.99 21.97 2.91
C LEU A 99 14.00 22.46 4.37
N ALA A 100 14.28 21.58 5.33
CA ALA A 100 14.37 21.94 6.75
C ALA A 100 15.44 23.01 7.01
N VAL A 101 16.63 22.88 6.39
CA VAL A 101 17.71 23.87 6.49
C VAL A 101 17.29 25.22 5.86
N ILE A 102 16.65 25.21 4.70
CA ILE A 102 16.15 26.44 4.06
C ILE A 102 15.11 27.13 4.95
N CYS A 103 14.15 26.38 5.48
CA CYS A 103 13.14 26.89 6.40
C CYS A 103 13.75 27.50 7.67
N MET A 104 14.74 26.82 8.25
CA MET A 104 15.50 27.33 9.40
C MET A 104 16.29 28.59 9.06
N ALA A 105 16.91 28.66 7.88
CA ALA A 105 17.68 29.83 7.45
C ALA A 105 16.80 31.07 7.22
N ILE A 106 15.58 30.88 6.70
CA ILE A 106 14.66 31.99 6.38
C ILE A 106 13.92 32.48 7.64
N GLY A 107 13.44 31.57 8.49
CA GLY A 107 12.52 31.91 9.58
C GLY A 107 12.92 31.40 10.96
N GLY A 108 14.15 30.90 11.13
CA GLY A 108 14.60 30.27 12.36
C GLY A 108 13.70 29.09 12.76
N TRP A 109 13.50 28.93 14.07
CA TRP A 109 12.63 27.88 14.61
C TRP A 109 11.19 27.98 14.11
N SER A 110 10.64 29.19 13.97
CA SER A 110 9.29 29.37 13.42
C SER A 110 9.21 28.92 11.96
N GLY A 111 10.24 29.23 11.16
CA GLY A 111 10.37 28.77 9.79
C GLY A 111 10.45 27.25 9.71
N LEU A 112 11.26 26.61 10.55
CA LEU A 112 11.37 25.15 10.61
C LEU A 112 10.05 24.49 11.05
N VAL A 113 9.41 24.97 12.11
CA VAL A 113 8.16 24.39 12.62
C VAL A 113 7.03 24.56 11.61
N LEU A 114 6.78 25.77 11.12
CA LEU A 114 5.66 26.04 10.23
C LEU A 114 5.94 25.61 8.79
N GLY A 115 7.10 26.01 8.26
CA GLY A 115 7.49 25.80 6.86
C GLY A 115 7.90 24.38 6.53
N PHE A 116 8.40 23.60 7.49
CA PHE A 116 8.76 22.20 7.27
C PHE A 116 7.78 21.25 7.97
N PHE A 117 7.70 21.23 9.31
CA PHE A 117 6.92 20.21 10.01
C PHE A 117 5.40 20.31 9.78
N VAL A 118 4.80 21.47 10.10
CA VAL A 118 3.34 21.66 9.93
C VAL A 118 2.95 21.57 8.46
N SER A 119 3.70 22.21 7.56
CA SER A 119 3.47 22.12 6.12
C SER A 119 3.52 20.68 5.61
N THR A 120 4.49 19.87 6.07
CA THR A 120 4.60 18.45 5.67
C THR A 120 3.39 17.64 6.15
N VAL A 121 2.94 17.83 7.39
CA VAL A 121 1.75 17.12 7.91
C VAL A 121 0.50 17.48 7.11
N VAL A 122 0.30 18.77 6.81
CA VAL A 122 -0.82 19.22 5.97
C VAL A 122 -0.72 18.64 4.56
N LEU A 123 0.47 18.65 3.95
CA LEU A 123 0.73 18.07 2.64
C LEU A 123 0.42 16.57 2.60
N TRP A 124 0.83 15.82 3.64
CA TRP A 124 0.56 14.40 3.75
C TRP A 124 -0.95 14.13 3.77
N HIS A 125 -1.70 14.79 4.66
CA HIS A 125 -3.15 14.62 4.70
C HIS A 125 -3.81 15.02 3.38
N ALA A 126 -3.41 16.13 2.77
CA ALA A 126 -3.93 16.54 1.47
C ALA A 126 -3.68 15.49 0.37
N THR A 127 -2.45 14.98 0.28
CA THR A 127 -2.08 13.94 -0.70
C THR A 127 -2.85 12.64 -0.44
N PHE A 128 -2.92 12.22 0.81
CA PHE A 128 -3.52 10.97 1.23
C PHE A 128 -5.05 10.96 1.15
N LEU A 129 -5.70 12.13 1.08
CA LEU A 129 -7.12 12.23 0.74
C LEU A 129 -7.42 11.70 -0.66
N VAL A 130 -6.45 11.71 -1.58
CA VAL A 130 -6.62 11.15 -2.93
C VAL A 130 -6.77 9.63 -2.83
N ASN A 131 -5.91 8.96 -2.07
CA ASN A 131 -5.96 7.50 -1.90
C ASN A 131 -7.21 7.04 -1.12
N SER A 132 -7.65 7.83 -0.14
CA SER A 132 -8.78 7.45 0.71
C SER A 132 -10.10 8.08 0.26
N LEU A 133 -10.26 9.38 0.45
CA LEU A 133 -11.54 10.05 0.27
C LEU A 133 -11.96 10.17 -1.21
N ALA A 134 -11.02 10.25 -2.16
CA ALA A 134 -11.38 10.26 -3.59
C ALA A 134 -11.89 8.90 -4.10
N HIS A 135 -11.76 7.82 -3.32
CA HIS A 135 -12.41 6.53 -3.59
C HIS A 135 -13.77 6.38 -2.91
N VAL A 136 -14.26 7.40 -2.20
CA VAL A 136 -15.54 7.37 -1.47
C VAL A 136 -16.44 8.55 -1.85
N MET A 137 -15.87 9.76 -1.91
CA MET A 137 -16.60 11.01 -2.10
C MET A 137 -16.36 11.60 -3.49
N GLY A 138 -17.44 11.91 -4.19
CA GLY A 138 -17.40 12.58 -5.48
C GLY A 138 -18.32 11.94 -6.50
N ARG A 139 -18.09 12.24 -7.78
CA ARG A 139 -18.87 11.70 -8.91
C ARG A 139 -17.99 10.85 -9.81
N ARG A 140 -18.56 9.78 -10.34
CA ARG A 140 -17.94 9.01 -11.43
C ARG A 140 -18.50 9.48 -12.76
N ARG A 141 -17.59 9.76 -13.68
CA ARG A 141 -17.90 10.15 -15.05
C ARG A 141 -17.54 9.04 -16.02
N PHE A 142 -16.51 8.26 -15.72
CA PHE A 142 -15.99 7.21 -16.56
C PHE A 142 -16.00 5.88 -15.83
N VAL A 143 -16.36 4.83 -16.56
CA VAL A 143 -16.32 3.45 -16.11
C VAL A 143 -14.84 3.03 -15.99
N THR A 144 -14.36 2.96 -14.76
CA THR A 144 -13.09 2.33 -14.38
C THR A 144 -13.35 1.06 -13.57
N HIS A 145 -12.32 0.24 -13.37
CA HIS A 145 -12.39 -1.01 -12.59
C HIS A 145 -12.21 -0.77 -11.07
N ASP A 146 -11.81 0.43 -10.69
CA ASP A 146 -11.71 0.90 -9.31
C ASP A 146 -12.93 1.76 -8.91
N THR A 147 -12.92 2.23 -7.67
CA THR A 147 -13.93 3.12 -7.07
C THR A 147 -13.53 4.60 -7.07
N SER A 148 -12.53 5.00 -7.86
CA SER A 148 -12.11 6.41 -7.96
C SER A 148 -13.27 7.33 -8.35
N ARG A 149 -13.28 8.55 -7.80
CA ARG A 149 -14.30 9.59 -8.00
C ARG A 149 -13.65 10.95 -8.22
N ASN A 150 -14.33 11.79 -8.98
CA ASN A 150 -13.98 13.21 -9.15
C ASN A 150 -14.59 14.03 -8.01
N SER A 151 -13.75 14.80 -7.31
CA SER A 151 -14.14 15.68 -6.21
C SER A 151 -13.46 17.04 -6.35
N ALA A 152 -14.26 18.10 -6.53
CA ALA A 152 -13.76 19.47 -6.68
C ALA A 152 -13.05 19.98 -5.41
N ILE A 153 -13.52 19.56 -4.22
CA ILE A 153 -12.90 19.93 -2.94
C ILE A 153 -11.51 19.32 -2.83
N ILE A 154 -11.39 18.02 -3.14
CA ILE A 154 -10.08 17.34 -3.12
C ILE A 154 -9.18 17.98 -4.18
N ALA A 155 -9.69 18.25 -5.39
CA ALA A 155 -8.91 18.87 -6.47
C ALA A 155 -8.38 20.26 -6.08
N ALA A 156 -9.15 21.05 -5.34
CA ALA A 156 -8.69 22.34 -4.84
C ALA A 156 -7.54 22.19 -3.83
N LEU A 157 -7.63 21.23 -2.90
CA LEU A 157 -6.59 20.96 -1.90
C LEU A 157 -5.32 20.34 -2.50
N THR A 158 -5.47 19.54 -3.56
CA THR A 158 -4.39 18.76 -4.17
C THR A 158 -3.95 19.30 -5.52
N MET A 159 -4.29 20.57 -5.82
CA MET A 159 -3.83 21.26 -7.02
C MET A 159 -4.23 20.59 -8.35
N GLY A 160 -5.30 19.79 -8.35
CA GLY A 160 -5.87 19.10 -9.51
C GLY A 160 -6.03 17.58 -9.34
N GLU A 161 -5.34 16.95 -8.38
CA GLU A 161 -5.32 15.49 -8.24
C GLU A 161 -6.68 14.86 -7.83
N GLY A 162 -7.62 15.68 -7.33
CA GLY A 162 -8.97 15.25 -6.98
C GLY A 162 -9.89 14.98 -8.16
N TRP A 163 -9.48 15.25 -9.41
CA TRP A 163 -10.16 14.73 -10.61
C TRP A 163 -9.80 13.25 -10.84
N HIS A 164 -9.98 12.45 -9.80
CA HIS A 164 -9.33 11.15 -9.68
C HIS A 164 -9.94 10.09 -10.62
N ASN A 165 -11.24 10.13 -10.87
CA ASN A 165 -11.88 9.25 -11.84
C ASN A 165 -11.49 9.60 -13.29
N ASN A 166 -11.30 10.88 -13.61
CA ASN A 166 -10.72 11.26 -14.91
C ASN A 166 -9.29 10.71 -15.04
N HIS A 167 -8.50 10.85 -13.98
CA HIS A 167 -7.12 10.37 -13.91
C HIS A 167 -7.01 8.85 -14.10
N HIS A 168 -7.82 8.06 -13.38
CA HIS A 168 -7.84 6.60 -13.51
C HIS A 168 -8.35 6.11 -14.87
N HIS A 169 -9.27 6.86 -15.50
CA HIS A 169 -9.74 6.54 -16.84
C HIS A 169 -8.69 6.77 -17.93
N TYR A 170 -7.92 7.86 -17.83
CA TYR A 170 -6.90 8.19 -18.84
C TYR A 170 -5.61 8.71 -18.20
N PRO A 171 -4.84 7.83 -17.51
CA PRO A 171 -3.71 8.23 -16.66
C PRO A 171 -2.56 8.86 -17.44
N ALA A 172 -2.44 8.57 -18.74
CA ALA A 172 -1.41 9.15 -19.60
C ALA A 172 -1.59 10.66 -19.83
N SER A 173 -2.74 11.24 -19.48
CA SER A 173 -2.98 12.68 -19.59
C SER A 173 -2.17 13.48 -18.57
N ALA A 174 -1.60 14.61 -19.00
CA ALA A 174 -1.01 15.59 -18.08
C ALA A 174 -2.06 16.50 -17.44
N ARG A 175 -3.27 16.51 -18.00
CA ARG A 175 -4.42 17.29 -17.54
C ARG A 175 -5.41 16.33 -16.90
N GLN A 176 -5.62 16.46 -15.60
CA GLN A 176 -6.56 15.64 -14.83
C GLN A 176 -7.97 16.23 -14.87
N GLY A 177 -8.08 17.56 -14.82
CA GLY A 177 -9.33 18.27 -15.06
C GLY A 177 -9.65 18.34 -16.55
N PHE A 178 -10.37 17.37 -17.11
CA PHE A 178 -10.64 17.26 -18.55
C PHE A 178 -11.45 18.43 -19.12
N TYR A 179 -12.30 19.06 -18.32
CA TYR A 179 -13.18 20.14 -18.76
C TYR A 179 -12.67 21.52 -18.31
N TRP A 180 -13.05 22.58 -19.02
CA TRP A 180 -12.49 23.93 -18.80
C TRP A 180 -12.77 24.48 -17.39
N TRP A 181 -13.85 24.03 -16.74
CA TRP A 181 -14.23 24.41 -15.38
C TRP A 181 -13.55 23.53 -14.31
N GLU A 182 -12.87 22.45 -14.72
CA GLU A 182 -12.12 21.59 -13.81
C GLU A 182 -10.74 22.18 -13.57
N TYR A 183 -10.61 22.86 -12.43
CA TYR A 183 -9.39 23.53 -12.00
C TYR A 183 -8.23 22.54 -11.79
N ASP A 184 -7.08 22.81 -12.40
CA ASP A 184 -5.91 21.92 -12.40
C ASP A 184 -4.61 22.74 -12.46
N VAL A 185 -4.07 23.08 -11.28
CA VAL A 185 -2.88 23.94 -11.17
C VAL A 185 -1.65 23.24 -11.70
N SER A 186 -1.51 21.95 -11.42
CA SER A 186 -0.42 21.12 -11.91
C SER A 186 -0.32 21.19 -13.43
N TYR A 187 -1.47 21.09 -14.13
CA TYR A 187 -1.50 21.27 -15.58
C TYR A 187 -1.18 22.70 -16.02
N TYR A 188 -1.65 23.73 -15.31
CA TYR A 188 -1.33 25.12 -15.64
C TYR A 188 0.17 25.42 -15.54
N ILE A 189 0.85 24.89 -14.50
CA ILE A 189 2.30 24.96 -14.36
C ILE A 189 2.97 24.29 -15.57
N LEU A 190 2.52 23.09 -15.97
CA LEU A 190 3.06 22.41 -17.15
C LEU A 190 2.85 23.20 -18.45
N ARG A 191 1.73 23.93 -18.59
CA ARG A 191 1.51 24.81 -19.76
C ARG A 191 2.50 25.96 -19.81
N VAL A 192 2.81 26.58 -18.67
CA VAL A 192 3.83 27.64 -18.59
C VAL A 192 5.21 27.07 -18.94
N LEU A 193 5.58 25.94 -18.35
CA LEU A 193 6.84 25.26 -18.64
C LEU A 193 6.94 24.83 -20.12
N ALA A 194 5.83 24.44 -20.74
CA ALA A 194 5.79 24.10 -22.16
C ALA A 194 5.97 25.33 -23.05
N ALA A 195 5.36 26.47 -22.69
CA ALA A 195 5.58 27.74 -23.38
C ALA A 195 7.04 28.19 -23.31
N LEU A 196 7.71 27.92 -22.19
CA LEU A 196 9.14 28.16 -22.00
C LEU A 196 10.04 27.08 -22.60
N ARG A 197 9.47 26.05 -23.26
CA ARG A 197 10.17 24.89 -23.86
C ARG A 197 10.99 24.06 -22.86
N VAL A 198 10.70 24.16 -21.57
CA VAL A 198 11.30 23.32 -20.52
C VAL A 198 10.75 21.91 -20.60
N VAL A 199 9.43 21.79 -20.79
CA VAL A 199 8.76 20.51 -21.06
C VAL A 199 8.16 20.51 -22.46
N HIS A 200 7.98 19.33 -23.04
CA HIS A 200 7.39 19.18 -24.37
C HIS A 200 6.58 17.88 -24.46
N SER A 201 5.88 17.69 -25.59
CA SER A 201 5.04 16.51 -25.82
C SER A 201 4.01 16.27 -24.71
N VAL A 202 3.42 17.34 -24.18
CA VAL A 202 2.41 17.31 -23.12
C VAL A 202 1.14 16.65 -23.66
N LYS A 203 0.75 15.52 -23.07
CA LYS A 203 -0.42 14.74 -23.46
C LYS A 203 -1.67 15.32 -22.79
N VAL A 204 -2.74 15.44 -23.56
CA VAL A 204 -4.06 15.91 -23.09
C VAL A 204 -5.12 14.90 -23.54
N PRO A 205 -6.31 14.85 -22.89
CA PRO A 205 -7.35 13.93 -23.32
C PRO A 205 -7.79 14.27 -24.75
N ASN A 206 -7.81 13.26 -25.62
CA ASN A 206 -8.33 13.39 -26.99
C ASN A 206 -9.85 13.13 -27.00
N ALA A 207 -10.50 13.34 -28.15
CA ALA A 207 -11.95 13.13 -28.29
C ALA A 207 -12.38 11.72 -27.86
N LYS A 208 -11.58 10.69 -28.18
CA LYS A 208 -11.83 9.30 -27.76
C LYS A 208 -11.76 9.14 -26.24
N ALA A 209 -10.80 9.75 -25.56
CA ALA A 209 -10.70 9.73 -24.10
C ALA A 209 -11.92 10.41 -23.45
N LEU A 210 -12.44 11.48 -24.05
CA LEU A 210 -13.59 12.21 -23.51
C LEU A 210 -14.95 11.52 -23.74
N SER A 211 -15.05 10.65 -24.75
CA SER A 211 -16.29 9.96 -25.10
C SER A 211 -16.33 8.50 -24.65
N ASN A 212 -15.18 7.82 -24.64
CA ASN A 212 -15.10 6.40 -24.32
C ASN A 212 -15.39 6.15 -22.85
N ALA A 213 -16.07 5.04 -22.56
CA ALA A 213 -16.41 4.58 -21.21
C ALA A 213 -17.15 5.63 -20.35
N ARG A 214 -17.73 6.68 -20.93
CA ARG A 214 -18.48 7.68 -20.18
C ARG A 214 -19.77 7.05 -19.63
N VAL A 215 -19.98 7.16 -18.33
CA VAL A 215 -21.24 6.80 -17.68
C VAL A 215 -22.30 7.77 -18.20
N ARG A 216 -23.33 7.24 -18.87
CA ARG A 216 -24.46 8.05 -19.35
C ARG A 216 -25.30 8.48 -18.15
N ASP A 217 -25.87 9.68 -18.21
CA ASP A 217 -26.73 10.17 -17.14
C ASP A 217 -27.91 9.21 -16.91
N GLY A 218 -28.12 8.81 -15.66
CA GLY A 218 -29.13 7.82 -15.27
C GLY A 218 -28.79 6.36 -15.61
N ALA A 219 -27.64 6.07 -16.23
CA ALA A 219 -27.22 4.71 -16.51
C ALA A 219 -26.52 4.05 -15.30
N PHE A 220 -26.65 2.73 -15.22
CA PHE A 220 -25.98 1.93 -14.21
C PHE A 220 -24.46 1.90 -14.45
N ASP A 221 -23.69 2.20 -13.40
CA ASP A 221 -22.23 2.15 -13.44
C ASP A 221 -21.74 0.70 -13.30
N VAL A 222 -21.55 0.05 -14.45
CA VAL A 222 -21.07 -1.34 -14.52
C VAL A 222 -19.68 -1.50 -13.90
N GLY A 223 -18.85 -0.45 -13.89
CA GLY A 223 -17.51 -0.48 -13.29
C GLY A 223 -17.59 -0.59 -11.77
N MET A 224 -18.43 0.23 -11.14
CA MET A 224 -18.70 0.16 -9.70
C MET A 224 -19.28 -1.20 -9.30
N PHE A 225 -20.21 -1.73 -10.08
CA PHE A 225 -20.79 -3.05 -9.80
C PHE A 225 -19.73 -4.15 -9.85
N ARG A 226 -18.88 -4.17 -10.88
CA ARG A 226 -17.78 -5.15 -10.99
C ARG A 226 -16.80 -5.01 -9.83
N SER A 227 -16.40 -3.79 -9.50
CA SER A 227 -15.49 -3.54 -8.37
C SER A 227 -16.05 -4.10 -7.06
N HIS A 228 -17.32 -3.86 -6.76
CA HIS A 228 -17.96 -4.43 -5.57
C HIS A 228 -18.12 -5.95 -5.62
N LEU A 229 -18.41 -6.52 -6.80
CA LEU A 229 -18.50 -7.96 -6.97
C LEU A 229 -17.14 -8.64 -6.76
N GLU A 230 -16.07 -8.06 -7.29
CA GLU A 230 -14.69 -8.53 -7.10
C GLU A 230 -14.26 -8.46 -5.63
N GLN A 231 -14.59 -7.36 -4.94
CA GLN A 231 -14.37 -7.21 -3.50
C GLN A 231 -15.14 -8.28 -2.70
N ALA A 232 -16.40 -8.53 -3.04
CA ALA A 232 -17.20 -9.56 -2.38
C ALA A 232 -16.63 -10.96 -2.63
N ALA A 233 -16.19 -11.26 -3.87
CA ALA A 233 -15.55 -12.52 -4.21
C ALA A 233 -14.23 -12.71 -3.43
N GLY A 234 -13.41 -11.68 -3.33
CA GLY A 234 -12.19 -11.68 -2.52
C GLY A 234 -12.45 -11.92 -1.04
N ALA A 235 -13.46 -11.26 -0.46
CA ALA A 235 -13.85 -11.47 0.93
C ALA A 235 -14.31 -12.92 1.22
N VAL A 236 -15.03 -13.54 0.27
CA VAL A 236 -15.43 -14.95 0.37
C VAL A 236 -14.21 -15.87 0.27
N ALA A 237 -13.27 -15.60 -0.63
CA ALA A 237 -12.03 -16.38 -0.77
C ALA A 237 -11.18 -16.32 0.51
N ALA A 238 -10.94 -15.12 1.05
CA ALA A 238 -10.22 -14.92 2.30
C ALA A 238 -10.92 -15.63 3.48
N SER A 239 -12.25 -15.59 3.54
CA SER A 239 -13.01 -16.29 4.58
C SER A 239 -12.83 -17.81 4.51
N ARG A 240 -12.78 -18.38 3.30
CA ARG A 240 -12.51 -19.81 3.09
C ARG A 240 -11.10 -20.20 3.51
N GLU A 241 -10.12 -19.38 3.19
CA GLU A 241 -8.72 -19.60 3.57
C GLU A 241 -8.54 -19.53 5.10
N ASN A 242 -9.12 -18.52 5.75
CA ASN A 242 -9.11 -18.41 7.22
C ASN A 242 -9.78 -19.62 7.89
N ALA A 243 -10.91 -20.10 7.36
CA ALA A 243 -11.55 -21.30 7.86
C ALA A 243 -10.66 -22.54 7.70
N ALA A 244 -9.93 -22.66 6.58
CA ALA A 244 -8.98 -23.74 6.36
C ALA A 244 -7.79 -23.69 7.34
N HIS A 245 -7.26 -22.50 7.62
CA HIS A 245 -6.22 -22.31 8.63
C HIS A 245 -6.72 -22.69 10.03
N LEU A 246 -7.87 -22.18 10.46
CA LEU A 246 -8.45 -22.52 11.77
C LEU A 246 -8.70 -24.03 11.94
N LEU A 247 -9.13 -24.72 10.89
CA LEU A 247 -9.30 -26.18 10.91
C LEU A 247 -7.96 -26.91 11.02
N THR A 248 -6.92 -26.41 10.36
CA THR A 248 -5.56 -26.98 10.42
C THR A 248 -4.95 -26.77 11.80
N ASP A 249 -4.98 -25.55 12.32
CA ASP A 249 -4.49 -25.20 13.66
C ASP A 249 -5.25 -25.98 14.74
N GLY A 250 -6.58 -26.10 14.60
CA GLY A 250 -7.41 -26.89 15.50
C GLY A 250 -7.06 -28.38 15.47
N ARG A 251 -6.78 -28.94 14.29
CA ARG A 251 -6.31 -30.32 14.13
C ARG A 251 -4.96 -30.53 14.81
N GLU A 252 -4.00 -29.63 14.59
CA GLU A 252 -2.68 -29.71 15.22
C GLU A 252 -2.77 -29.64 16.75
N ALA A 253 -3.57 -28.71 17.28
CA ALA A 253 -3.79 -28.59 18.72
C ALA A 253 -4.43 -29.85 19.35
N ILE A 254 -5.33 -30.53 18.63
CA ILE A 254 -5.92 -31.80 19.07
C ILE A 254 -4.87 -32.91 19.09
N VAL A 255 -4.06 -33.01 18.03
CA VAL A 255 -2.99 -34.02 17.92
C VAL A 255 -1.97 -33.84 19.03
N ASP A 256 -1.56 -32.59 19.30
CA ASP A 256 -0.61 -32.25 20.36
C ASP A 256 -1.15 -32.67 21.74
N ARG A 257 -2.39 -32.27 22.08
CA ARG A 257 -3.04 -32.67 23.34
C ARG A 257 -3.18 -34.18 23.48
N ALA A 258 -3.50 -34.90 22.39
CA ALA A 258 -3.58 -36.34 22.40
C ALA A 258 -2.20 -36.98 22.64
N GLY A 259 -1.14 -36.40 22.07
CA GLY A 259 0.25 -36.78 22.33
C GLY A 259 0.62 -36.61 23.81
N THR A 260 0.39 -35.43 24.38
CA THR A 260 0.68 -35.17 25.80
C THR A 260 -0.14 -36.08 26.73
N ALA A 261 -1.41 -36.33 26.42
CA ALA A 261 -2.24 -37.24 27.20
C ALA A 261 -1.74 -38.69 27.15
N ARG A 262 -1.27 -39.14 25.97
CA ARG A 262 -0.66 -40.47 25.80
C ARG A 262 0.62 -40.60 26.62
N GLU A 263 1.52 -39.62 26.54
CA GLU A 263 2.77 -39.59 27.31
C GLU A 263 2.50 -39.61 28.83
N GLY A 264 1.52 -38.82 29.30
CA GLY A 264 1.10 -38.83 30.69
C GLY A 264 0.53 -40.18 31.14
N LEU A 265 -0.22 -40.87 30.27
CA LEU A 265 -0.75 -42.20 30.54
C LEU A 265 0.39 -43.24 30.62
N GLU A 266 1.34 -43.20 29.67
CA GLU A 266 2.52 -44.07 29.65
C GLU A 266 3.34 -43.91 30.93
N ALA A 267 3.63 -42.67 31.33
CA ALA A 267 4.36 -42.39 32.58
C ALA A 267 3.61 -42.88 33.83
N MET A 268 2.28 -42.76 33.86
CA MET A 268 1.47 -43.27 34.98
C MET A 268 1.49 -44.80 35.05
N VAL A 269 1.41 -45.49 33.90
CA VAL A 269 1.51 -46.95 33.81
C VAL A 269 2.88 -47.43 34.28
N GLU A 270 3.96 -46.80 33.79
CA GLU A 270 5.32 -47.14 34.17
C GLU A 270 5.54 -46.96 35.68
N GLY A 271 5.15 -45.81 36.25
CA GLY A 271 5.24 -45.59 37.70
C GLY A 271 4.35 -46.52 38.53
N THR A 272 3.24 -47.03 37.97
CA THR A 272 2.41 -48.05 38.64
C THR A 272 3.10 -49.42 38.64
N LEU A 273 3.72 -49.79 37.53
CA LEU A 273 4.49 -51.04 37.41
C LEU A 273 5.70 -51.04 38.35
N GLU A 274 6.42 -49.92 38.45
CA GLU A 274 7.54 -49.76 39.39
C GLU A 274 7.10 -49.93 40.84
N ARG A 275 6.00 -49.27 41.24
CA ARG A 275 5.44 -49.43 42.59
C ARG A 275 4.97 -50.86 42.86
N ALA A 276 4.37 -51.52 41.87
CA ALA A 276 3.97 -52.91 42.00
C ALA A 276 5.18 -53.84 42.20
N ASP A 277 6.30 -53.58 41.51
CA ASP A 277 7.54 -54.32 41.68
C ASP A 277 8.20 -54.06 43.05
N GLU A 278 8.15 -52.83 43.55
CA GLU A 278 8.57 -52.50 44.92
C GLU A 278 7.76 -53.27 45.98
N VAL A 279 6.42 -53.28 45.85
CA VAL A 279 5.55 -54.05 46.75
C VAL A 279 5.82 -55.55 46.65
N ALA A 280 6.10 -56.06 45.44
CA ALA A 280 6.47 -57.46 45.23
C ALA A 280 7.81 -57.80 45.91
N LYS A 281 8.79 -56.89 45.91
CA LYS A 281 10.06 -57.06 46.63
C LYS A 281 9.87 -57.09 48.15
N LEU A 282 9.00 -56.25 48.69
CA LEU A 282 8.69 -56.20 50.13
C LEU A 282 7.92 -57.43 50.63
N THR A 283 7.14 -58.07 49.76
CA THR A 283 6.31 -59.24 50.10
C THR A 283 7.02 -60.59 49.85
N ARG A 284 8.17 -60.59 49.16
CA ARG A 284 9.05 -61.76 49.08
C ARG A 284 9.66 -62.06 50.45
N ARG A 285 9.10 -63.03 51.16
CA ARG A 285 9.77 -63.63 52.33
C ARG A 285 11.12 -64.20 51.91
N PRO A 286 12.20 -64.03 52.70
CA PRO A 286 13.42 -64.79 52.48
C PRO A 286 13.06 -66.26 52.54
N ARG A 287 13.44 -67.01 51.50
CA ARG A 287 13.29 -68.46 51.46
C ARG A 287 14.07 -68.98 52.67
N ALA A 288 13.36 -69.49 53.67
CA ALA A 288 13.98 -70.15 54.80
C ALA A 288 14.92 -71.22 54.25
N ALA A 289 16.20 -71.16 54.64
CA ALA A 289 17.13 -72.23 54.40
C ALA A 289 16.57 -73.49 55.07
N ALA A 290 15.95 -74.35 54.27
CA ALA A 290 15.54 -75.67 54.72
C ALA A 290 16.82 -76.50 54.87
N VAL A 291 17.16 -76.71 56.14
CA VAL A 291 18.11 -77.71 56.63
C VAL A 291 17.60 -79.10 56.22
N SER A 292 18.45 -79.85 55.55
CA SER A 292 18.43 -81.33 55.42
C SER A 292 19.72 -81.72 54.70
N ASP A 293 20.48 -82.75 55.02
CA ASP A 293 20.60 -83.67 56.15
C ASP A 293 21.89 -84.45 55.82
N SER A 294 22.79 -84.61 56.79
CA SER A 294 23.72 -85.74 56.89
C SER A 294 24.27 -85.82 58.31
#